data_AF-A0A7W4J711-F1
#
_entry.id   AF-A0A7W4J711-F1
#
_cell.length_a   1.000
_cell.length_b   1.000
_cell.length_c   1.000
_cell.angle_alpha   90.00
_cell.angle_beta   90.00
_cell.angle_gamma   90.00
#
_symmetry.space_group_name_H-M   'P 1'
#
loop_
_entity.id
_entity.type
_entity.pdbx_description
1 polymer ?
#
loop_
_entity_poly.entity_id
_entity_poly.type
_entity_poly.pdbx_seq_one_letter_code
_entity_poly.pdbx_strand_id
1 'polypeptide(L)' 'MAIMIQYISAALALKSDRRGVTMLEYGLIAALVAVVVIGAISTLGTGLSGIFTSVGSDV' A
#
# COMPACT_ATOMS: atom_id res chain seq x y z
N MET A 1 -31.49 -19.39 -24.71
CA MET A 1 -32.09 -18.90 -23.45
C MET A 1 -31.10 -18.91 -22.27
N ALA A 2 -30.43 -20.03 -21.98
CA ALA A 2 -29.49 -20.13 -20.85
C ALA A 2 -28.31 -19.12 -20.89
N ILE A 3 -27.71 -18.92 -22.07
CA ILE A 3 -26.56 -18.00 -22.24
C ILE A 3 -26.95 -16.54 -21.88
N MET A 4 -28.14 -16.09 -22.28
CA MET A 4 -28.60 -14.72 -22.01
C MET A 4 -28.88 -14.47 -20.53
N ILE A 5 -29.42 -15.48 -19.84
CA ILE A 5 -29.61 -15.46 -18.38
C ILE A 5 -28.26 -15.41 -17.65
N GLN A 6 -27.24 -16.09 -18.17
CA GLN A 6 -25.89 -16.08 -17.60
C GLN A 6 -25.22 -14.70 -17.68
N TYR A 7 -25.37 -13.97 -18.79
CA TYR A 7 -24.86 -12.60 -18.90
C TYR A 7 -25.53 -11.63 -17.92
N ILE A 8 -26.85 -11.73 -17.75
CA ILE A 8 -27.60 -10.89 -16.80
C ILE A 8 -27.19 -11.20 -15.35
N SER A 9 -26.99 -12.49 -15.04
CA SER A 9 -26.54 -12.94 -13.71
C SER A 9 -25.12 -12.45 -13.39
N ALA A 10 -24.21 -12.48 -14.37
CA ALA A 10 -22.84 -11.97 -14.21
C ALA A 10 -22.82 -10.44 -13.99
N ALA A 11 -23.67 -9.69 -14.69
CA ALA A 11 -23.80 -8.25 -14.51
C ALA A 11 -24.37 -7.89 -13.12
N LEU A 12 -25.33 -8.65 -12.62
CA LEU A 12 -25.88 -8.48 -11.27
C LEU A 12 -24.86 -8.86 -10.20
N ALA A 13 -24.07 -9.91 -10.42
CA ALA A 13 -23.02 -10.36 -9.49
C ALA A 13 -21.95 -9.27 -9.25
N LEU A 14 -21.59 -8.51 -10.29
CA LEU A 14 -20.62 -7.41 -10.18
C LEU A 14 -21.10 -6.29 -9.23
N LYS A 15 -22.41 -6.01 -9.19
CA LYS A 15 -22.99 -4.99 -8.28
C LYS A 15 -22.86 -5.38 -6.80
N SER A 16 -22.83 -6.68 -6.51
CA SER A 16 -22.68 -7.24 -5.17
C SER A 16 -21.24 -7.58 -4.78
N ASP A 17 -20.26 -7.34 -5.68
CA ASP A 17 -18.87 -7.69 -5.42
C ASP A 17 -18.24 -6.74 -4.38
N ARG A 18 -17.99 -7.27 -3.19
CA ARG A 18 -17.36 -6.53 -2.08
C ARG A 18 -15.84 -6.56 -2.13
N ARG A 19 -15.23 -7.38 -2.99
CA ARG A 19 -13.77 -7.53 -3.08
C ARG A 19 -13.11 -6.20 -3.44
N GLY A 20 -13.76 -5.37 -4.26
CA GLY A 20 -13.31 -4.02 -4.58
C GLY A 20 -13.26 -3.09 -3.36
N VAL A 21 -14.28 -3.15 -2.50
CA VAL A 21 -14.33 -2.38 -1.25
C VAL A 21 -13.27 -2.86 -0.27
N THR A 22 -13.11 -4.17 -0.13
CA THR A 22 -12.08 -4.77 0.72
C THR A 22 -10.66 -4.42 0.25
N MET A 23 -10.42 -4.36 -1.06
CA MET A 23 -9.13 -3.87 -1.60
C MET A 23 -8.87 -2.41 -1.26
N LEU A 24 -9.91 -1.57 -1.15
CA LEU A 24 -9.77 -0.16 -0.76
C LEU A 24 -9.41 -0.03 0.72
N GLU A 25 -10.05 -0.81 1.60
CA GLU A 25 -9.75 -0.82 3.04
C GLU A 25 -8.30 -1.21 3.32
N TYR A 26 -7.85 -2.35 2.77
CA TYR A 26 -6.46 -2.78 2.92
C TYR A 26 -5.49 -1.88 2.16
N GLY A 27 -5.89 -1.28 1.04
CA GLY A 27 -5.08 -0.32 0.29
C GLY A 27 -4.77 0.95 1.07
N LEU A 28 -5.75 1.49 1.80
CA LEU A 28 -5.55 2.67 2.65
C LEU A 28 -4.64 2.39 3.85
N ILE A 29 -4.81 1.23 4.49
CA ILE A 29 -3.92 0.81 5.59
C ILE A 29 -2.49 0.61 5.07
N ALA A 30 -2.31 -0.05 3.93
CA ALA A 30 -1.01 -0.24 3.30
C ALA A 30 -0.33 1.10 2.95
N ALA A 31 -1.08 2.07 2.44
CA ALA A 31 -0.57 3.41 2.15
C ALA A 31 -0.09 4.13 3.42
N LEU A 32 -0.86 4.06 4.52
CA LEU A 32 -0.47 4.66 5.80
C LEU A 32 0.82 4.04 6.35
N VAL A 33 0.91 2.70 6.33
CA VAL A 33 2.11 1.98 6.78
C VAL A 33 3.32 2.36 5.92
N ALA A 34 3.15 2.45 4.60
CA ALA A 34 4.22 2.85 3.69
C ALA A 34 4.77 4.25 4.04
N VAL A 35 3.91 5.23 4.29
CA VAL A 35 4.34 6.59 4.67
C VAL A 35 5.14 6.57 5.98
N VAL A 36 4.68 5.83 6.99
CA VAL A 36 5.38 5.72 8.29
C VAL A 36 6.75 5.06 8.11
N VAL A 37 6.83 3.97 7.35
CA VAL A 37 8.10 3.26 7.10
C VAL A 37 9.09 4.16 6.35
N ILE A 38 8.65 4.88 5.31
CA ILE A 38 9.49 5.81 4.57
C ILE A 38 10.03 6.90 5.49
N GLY A 39 9.17 7.50 6.33
CA GLY A 39 9.58 8.51 7.30
C GLY A 39 10.64 7.98 8.28
N ALA A 40 10.40 6.81 8.87
CA ALA A 40 11.31 6.18 9.82
C ALA A 40 12.69 5.87 9.20
N ILE A 41 12.71 5.29 8.01
CA ILE A 41 13.96 4.96 7.30
C ILE A 41 14.71 6.24 6.90
N SER A 42 14.00 7.29 6.49
CA SER A 42 14.63 8.58 6.19
C SER A 42 15.34 9.17 7.40
N THR A 43 14.67 9.24 8.55
CA THR A 43 15.27 9.73 9.79
C THR A 43 16.47 8.87 10.21
N LEU A 44 16.32 7.54 10.18
CA LEU A 44 17.41 6.62 10.49
C LEU A 44 18.62 6.83 9.56
N GLY A 45 18.38 6.98 8.26
CA GLY A 45 19.42 7.23 7.26
C GLY A 45 20.18 8.54 7.51
N THR A 46 19.47 9.61 7.86
CA THR A 46 20.13 10.89 8.21
C THR A 46 21.01 10.76 9.45
N GLY A 47 20.55 10.04 10.48
CA GLY A 47 21.33 9.80 11.69
C GLY A 47 22.59 8.97 11.43
N LEU A 48 22.46 7.86 10.68
CA LEU A 48 23.61 7.04 10.30
C LEU A 48 24.62 7.85 9.47
N SER A 49 24.15 8.62 8.49
CA SER A 49 25.03 9.48 7.69
C SER A 49 25.79 10.47 8.57
N GLY A 50 25.14 11.08 9.55
CA GLY A 50 25.79 11.99 10.50
C GLY A 50 26.90 11.31 11.30
N ILE A 51 26.67 10.09 11.78
CA ILE A 51 27.70 9.31 12.50
C ILE A 51 28.89 8.99 11.59
N PHE A 52 28.65 8.51 10.37
CA PHE A 52 29.74 8.21 9.43
C PHE A 52 30.51 9.47 9.02
N THR A 53 29.83 10.61 8.85
CA THR A 53 30.48 11.89 8.61
C THR A 53 31.36 12.29 9.78
N SER A 54 30.87 12.20 11.03
CA SER A 54 31.67 12.52 12.23
C SER A 54 32.94 11.68 12.29
N VAL A 55 32.82 10.36 12.13
CA VAL A 55 33.98 9.45 12.15
C VAL A 55 34.96 9.76 11.01
N GLY A 56 34.46 10.08 9.81
CA GLY A 56 35.30 10.43 8.67
C GLY A 56 35.98 11.80 8.80
N SER A 57 35.38 12.72 9.56
CA SER A 57 35.97 14.03 9.87
C SER A 57 36.89 14.03 11.09
N ASP A 58 36.81 13.01 11.95
CA ASP A 58 37.65 12.83 13.13
C ASP A 58 39.02 12.17 12.79
N VAL A 59 39.57 12.45 11.60
CA VAL A 59 40.93 12.09 11.15
C VAL A 59 41.67 13.35 10.75
#